data_AF-A0A7S2PNS2-F1
#
_entry.id   AF-A0A7S2PNS2-F1
#
_cell.length_a   1.000
_cell.length_b   1.000
_cell.length_c   1.000
_cell.angle_alpha   90.00
_cell.angle_beta   90.00
_cell.angle_gamma   90.00
#
_symmetry.space_group_name_H-M   'P 1'
#
loop_
_entity.id
_entity.type
_entity.pdbx_description
1 polymer ?
#
loop_
_entity_poly.entity_id
_entity_poly.type
_entity_poly.pdbx_seq_one_letter_code
_entity_poly.pdbx_strand_id
1 'polypeptide(L)'
;NHKPTACTTHTPPPLSNNMAEEIEEHRRQLLADPNVYLKPSKWYELLQDAGKELDEKQKKKLEDKPRMNFTRSIRCGDRLFPNLYTAGEMWFITFQLDSKGGKWFTNLPKSKSDSVHKIGKYISENRTRVVRADIHTHQSEEVKAMMKEDQYKDKDVLYYLPQRELITHYFSQWGTKFEDLFKSTTDDKLRLLGILLTDEEVREFIPDVIGKRRNEKGRQHLDAAPARALAAWTLVLTKFIDAEVLVTFPEKWSHDEFMEQINERAGVEDFYAKHGSFNPNNTDRMKLPWTKKLLQEVLKDGRGEYEGMMKSYTMGTGGGPGAPENFADWQERDESYILKYTPQKAASLYLTIVFMWDKTHGFPLKPSVGKMPEGGREDEVYNGVDDAGGSDSNPSVPSSGKSSKGKGDSQIAAAIQHMTTKRQQSTKELLDAIMGHGEEEREATAETRSNKQHKLIIQMKETRESIKEVRCDLEELKKKRKKCEEKYKNNEKKKQKKMKKISALCKDQQEMINTLTMTLMQYNKDLAKLNETDGTKKALEYGSSSGSDSDDSSSSGSDSDDSSS
;
A
#
# COMPACT_ATOMS: atom_id res chain seq x y z
N ASN A 1 -22.85 -49.84 24.25
CA ASN A 1 -21.44 -49.47 24.55
C ASN A 1 -20.73 -48.85 23.33
N HIS A 2 -21.20 -47.71 22.84
CA HIS A 2 -20.42 -46.92 21.88
C HIS A 2 -20.31 -45.48 22.41
N LYS A 3 -19.12 -45.17 22.95
CA LYS A 3 -18.71 -43.81 23.29
C LYS A 3 -18.29 -43.09 22.01
N PRO A 4 -18.71 -41.84 21.77
CA PRO A 4 -18.15 -41.02 20.71
C PRO A 4 -16.74 -40.54 21.10
N THR A 5 -15.81 -40.70 20.17
CA THR A 5 -14.44 -40.19 20.23
C THR A 5 -14.44 -38.66 20.19
N ALA A 6 -13.74 -38.05 21.13
CA ALA A 6 -13.62 -36.61 21.28
C ALA A 6 -12.92 -35.99 20.05
N CYS A 7 -13.56 -34.95 19.51
CA CYS A 7 -13.00 -34.06 18.50
C CYS A 7 -11.83 -33.30 19.13
N THR A 8 -10.60 -33.65 18.75
CA THR A 8 -9.40 -32.88 19.10
C THR A 8 -9.44 -31.54 18.39
N THR A 9 -9.75 -30.49 19.15
CA THR A 9 -9.56 -29.11 18.73
C THR A 9 -8.08 -28.91 18.39
N HIS A 10 -7.75 -28.80 17.10
CA HIS A 10 -6.47 -28.30 16.64
C HIS A 10 -6.34 -26.84 17.09
N THR A 11 -5.71 -26.63 18.23
CA THR A 11 -5.20 -25.31 18.61
C THR A 11 -4.09 -24.97 17.61
N PRO A 12 -4.17 -23.84 16.89
CA PRO A 12 -3.07 -23.44 16.01
C PRO A 12 -1.80 -23.29 16.84
N PRO A 13 -0.63 -23.74 16.33
CA PRO A 13 0.62 -23.61 17.06
C PRO A 13 0.88 -22.13 17.34
N PRO A 14 1.41 -21.77 18.52
CA PRO A 14 1.79 -20.40 18.81
C PRO A 14 2.81 -19.94 17.75
N LEU A 15 2.56 -18.78 17.13
CA LEU A 15 3.51 -18.05 16.30
C LEU A 15 4.79 -17.85 17.13
N SER A 16 5.80 -18.67 16.85
CA SER A 16 6.82 -19.11 17.81
C SER A 16 8.12 -18.32 17.72
N ASN A 17 8.97 -18.50 18.74
CA ASN A 17 10.35 -18.03 18.91
C ASN A 17 11.26 -18.05 17.66
N ASN A 18 10.89 -18.80 16.60
CA ASN A 18 11.61 -18.88 15.33
C ASN A 18 11.75 -17.52 14.61
N MET A 19 10.78 -16.61 14.76
CA MET A 19 10.77 -15.34 14.00
C MET A 19 11.80 -14.32 14.48
N ALA A 20 12.05 -14.26 15.79
CA ALA A 20 13.09 -13.41 16.34
C ALA A 20 14.49 -13.96 15.99
N GLU A 21 14.62 -15.29 15.92
CA GLU A 21 15.86 -15.96 15.53
C GLU A 21 16.24 -15.69 14.08
N GLU A 22 15.30 -15.68 13.14
CA GLU A 22 15.59 -15.34 11.73
C GLU A 22 16.07 -13.90 11.53
N ILE A 23 15.47 -12.92 12.24
CA ILE A 23 15.91 -11.52 12.18
C ILE A 23 17.30 -11.37 12.77
N GLU A 24 17.56 -12.02 13.91
CA GLU A 24 18.86 -11.99 14.54
C GLU A 24 19.92 -12.72 13.68
N GLU A 25 19.53 -13.78 12.97
CA GLU A 25 20.40 -14.46 12.01
C GLU A 25 20.72 -13.58 10.79
N HIS A 26 19.74 -12.89 10.21
CA HIS A 26 19.98 -11.88 9.18
C HIS A 26 20.90 -10.76 9.68
N ARG A 27 20.72 -10.30 10.92
CA ARG A 27 21.60 -9.32 11.53
C ARG A 27 23.02 -9.88 11.70
N ARG A 28 23.18 -11.14 12.12
CA ARG A 28 24.50 -11.79 12.21
C ARG A 28 25.18 -11.88 10.85
N GLN A 29 24.45 -12.27 9.82
CA GLN A 29 24.96 -12.34 8.45
C GLN A 29 25.37 -10.96 7.92
N LEU A 30 24.56 -9.93 8.16
CA LEU A 30 24.91 -8.54 7.87
C LEU A 30 26.22 -8.13 8.57
N LEU A 31 26.33 -8.40 9.88
CA LEU A 31 27.53 -8.05 10.65
C LEU A 31 28.75 -8.88 10.26
N ALA A 32 28.58 -10.05 9.64
CA ALA A 32 29.66 -10.87 9.11
C ALA A 32 30.14 -10.43 7.71
N ASP A 33 29.32 -9.68 6.96
CA ASP A 33 29.64 -9.26 5.58
C ASP A 33 30.72 -8.15 5.59
N PRO A 34 31.93 -8.40 5.07
CA PRO A 34 33.00 -7.39 5.10
C PRO A 34 32.68 -6.17 4.20
N ASN A 35 31.78 -6.33 3.22
CA ASN A 35 31.47 -5.27 2.25
C ASN A 35 30.60 -4.16 2.83
N VAL A 36 29.94 -4.41 3.96
CA VAL A 36 29.08 -3.39 4.60
C VAL A 36 29.88 -2.44 5.50
N TYR A 37 31.19 -2.67 5.65
CA TYR A 37 32.07 -1.85 6.47
C TYR A 37 32.87 -0.86 5.62
N LEU A 38 33.06 0.35 6.13
CA LEU A 38 34.04 1.28 5.58
C LEU A 38 35.46 0.80 5.94
N LYS A 39 36.44 1.15 5.10
CA LYS A 39 37.85 0.91 5.41
C LYS A 39 38.19 1.47 6.80
N PRO A 40 38.68 0.66 7.75
CA PRO A 40 38.87 1.07 9.14
C PRO A 40 39.70 2.35 9.28
N SER A 41 40.81 2.45 8.54
CA SER A 41 41.67 3.65 8.56
C SER A 41 40.90 4.93 8.20
N LYS A 42 40.06 4.88 7.17
CA LYS A 42 39.29 6.05 6.73
C LYS A 42 38.17 6.39 7.70
N TRP A 43 37.48 5.38 8.24
CA TRP A 43 36.45 5.57 9.26
C TRP A 43 37.00 6.30 10.47
N TYR A 44 38.09 5.79 11.03
CA TYR A 44 38.69 6.33 12.24
C TYR A 44 39.34 7.69 12.03
N GLU A 45 39.90 7.98 10.85
CA GLU A 45 40.36 9.32 10.47
C GLU A 45 39.23 10.37 10.58
N LEU A 46 38.05 10.06 10.02
CA LEU A 46 36.91 10.98 10.01
C LEU A 46 36.31 11.20 11.41
N LEU A 47 36.37 10.19 12.28
CA LEU A 47 35.87 10.30 13.66
C LEU A 47 36.63 11.33 14.50
N GLN A 48 37.89 11.62 14.18
CA GLN A 48 38.76 12.50 14.97
C GLN A 48 38.38 14.00 14.92
N ASP A 49 37.26 14.34 14.30
CA ASP A 49 36.76 15.70 14.21
C ASP A 49 36.21 16.19 15.56
N ALA A 50 37.01 16.99 16.27
CA ALA A 50 36.62 17.64 17.53
C ALA A 50 35.54 18.72 17.36
N GLY A 51 35.20 19.07 16.12
CA GLY A 51 34.24 20.10 15.77
C GLY A 51 34.80 21.51 15.91
N LYS A 52 34.28 22.41 15.08
CA LYS A 52 34.56 23.84 15.16
C LYS A 52 33.43 24.53 15.92
N GLU A 53 33.78 25.33 16.91
CA GLU A 53 32.79 26.15 17.61
C GLU A 53 32.12 27.13 16.64
N LEU A 54 30.83 27.34 16.86
CA LEU A 54 30.05 28.29 16.09
C LEU A 54 30.55 29.72 16.35
N ASP A 55 30.75 30.48 15.29
CA ASP A 55 31.03 31.90 15.41
C ASP A 55 29.79 32.66 15.94
N GLU A 56 29.98 33.87 16.46
CA GLU A 56 28.89 34.69 17.02
C GLU A 56 27.77 34.95 16.01
N LYS A 57 28.11 35.09 14.72
CA LYS A 57 27.13 35.33 13.65
C LYS A 57 26.26 34.09 13.42
N GLN A 58 26.83 32.89 13.53
CA GLN A 58 26.16 31.61 13.41
C GLN A 58 25.31 31.32 14.65
N LYS A 59 25.83 31.63 15.85
CA LYS A 59 25.07 31.56 17.11
C LYS A 59 23.82 32.44 17.04
N LYS A 60 23.96 33.72 16.64
CA LYS A 60 22.83 34.65 16.46
C LYS A 60 21.82 34.15 15.43
N LYS A 61 22.29 33.60 14.30
CA LYS A 61 21.38 32.99 13.30
C LYS A 61 20.62 31.78 13.82
N LEU A 62 21.17 31.05 14.79
CA LEU A 62 20.51 29.91 15.41
C LEU A 62 19.46 30.31 16.43
N GLU A 63 19.64 31.43 17.12
CA GLU A 63 18.61 32.03 17.96
C GLU A 63 17.36 32.35 17.12
N ASP A 64 17.55 32.97 15.95
CA ASP A 64 16.46 33.27 15.01
C ASP A 64 15.86 32.00 14.37
N LYS A 65 16.70 30.97 14.11
CA LYS A 65 16.33 29.74 13.39
C LYS A 65 16.96 28.50 14.04
N PRO A 66 16.32 27.94 15.09
CA PRO A 66 16.88 26.82 15.84
C PRO A 66 17.09 25.55 15.00
N ARG A 67 16.35 25.41 13.90
CA ARG A 67 16.39 24.26 12.98
C ARG A 67 17.20 24.53 11.69
N MET A 68 18.09 25.52 11.71
CA MET A 68 18.96 25.79 10.55
C MET A 68 19.95 24.64 10.35
N ASN A 69 19.93 24.03 9.17
CA ASN A 69 20.92 23.06 8.75
C ASN A 69 22.14 23.78 8.17
N PHE A 70 23.33 23.31 8.52
CA PHE A 70 24.58 23.79 7.95
C PHE A 70 24.96 22.92 6.76
N THR A 71 25.29 23.57 5.64
CA THR A 71 25.69 22.85 4.43
C THR A 71 26.96 22.04 4.71
N ARG A 72 26.91 20.72 4.49
CA ARG A 72 28.06 19.80 4.64
C ARG A 72 28.71 19.84 6.03
N SER A 73 27.92 20.01 7.08
CA SER A 73 28.41 19.92 8.46
C SER A 73 27.30 19.42 9.38
N ILE A 74 27.66 18.54 10.30
CA ILE A 74 26.76 18.11 11.36
C ILE A 74 26.81 19.14 12.48
N ARG A 75 25.66 19.62 12.95
CA ARG A 75 25.58 20.44 14.15
C ARG A 75 25.21 19.56 15.34
N CYS A 76 26.04 19.58 16.37
CA CYS A 76 25.73 19.01 17.67
C CYS A 76 26.13 20.03 18.75
N GLY A 77 25.16 20.48 19.54
CA GLY A 77 25.34 21.60 20.46
C GLY A 77 25.79 22.88 19.74
N ASP A 78 26.88 23.46 20.22
CA ASP A 78 27.51 24.69 19.74
C ASP A 78 28.67 24.45 18.76
N ARG A 79 28.79 23.22 18.24
CA ARG A 79 29.89 22.81 17.34
C ARG A 79 29.39 22.28 16.00
N LEU A 80 30.22 22.48 14.98
CA LEU A 80 30.05 21.99 13.61
C LEU A 80 31.12 20.95 13.27
N PHE A 81 30.69 19.81 12.74
CA PHE A 81 31.52 18.66 12.43
C PHE A 81 31.46 18.33 10.93
N PRO A 82 32.36 18.92 10.10
CA PRO A 82 32.41 18.64 8.66
C PRO A 82 32.85 17.20 8.34
N ASN A 83 33.79 16.61 9.09
CA ASN A 83 34.24 15.25 8.77
C ASN A 83 33.21 14.21 9.18
N LEU A 84 32.43 14.47 10.25
CA LEU A 84 31.29 13.62 10.60
C LEU A 84 30.19 13.67 9.55
N TYR A 85 30.04 14.79 8.84
CA TYR A 85 29.15 14.86 7.68
C TYR A 85 29.64 13.94 6.56
N THR A 86 30.94 13.99 6.25
CA THR A 86 31.56 13.10 5.27
C THR A 86 31.41 11.63 5.68
N ALA A 87 31.61 11.31 6.96
CA ALA A 87 31.41 9.97 7.49
C ALA A 87 29.96 9.50 7.30
N GLY A 88 28.98 10.35 7.64
CA GLY A 88 27.57 10.07 7.41
C GLY A 88 27.22 9.90 5.92
N GLU A 89 27.85 10.67 5.03
CA GLU A 89 27.68 10.54 3.59
C GLU A 89 28.22 9.22 3.06
N MET A 90 29.41 8.79 3.48
CA MET A 90 29.99 7.51 3.09
C MET A 90 29.13 6.33 3.55
N TRP A 91 28.63 6.37 4.79
CA TRP A 91 27.71 5.35 5.30
C TRP A 91 26.39 5.32 4.54
N PHE A 92 25.79 6.48 4.28
CA PHE A 92 24.56 6.53 3.49
C PHE A 92 24.76 5.93 2.09
N ILE A 93 25.88 6.20 1.43
CA ILE A 93 26.20 5.61 0.12
C ILE A 93 26.33 4.09 0.23
N THR A 94 27.01 3.60 1.27
CA THR A 94 27.17 2.15 1.52
C THR A 94 25.80 1.49 1.69
N PHE A 95 24.96 2.03 2.59
CA PHE A 95 23.58 1.56 2.77
C PHE A 95 22.73 1.67 1.50
N GLN A 96 22.95 2.70 0.68
CA GLN A 96 22.22 2.88 -0.57
C GLN A 96 22.63 1.87 -1.64
N LEU A 97 23.92 1.51 -1.72
CA LEU A 97 24.41 0.47 -2.62
C LEU A 97 23.82 -0.89 -2.22
N ASP A 98 23.81 -1.22 -0.93
CA ASP A 98 23.15 -2.42 -0.41
C ASP A 98 21.64 -2.42 -0.64
N SER A 99 20.99 -1.27 -0.46
CA SER A 99 19.55 -1.10 -0.69
C SER A 99 19.16 -1.30 -2.16
N LYS A 100 19.99 -0.84 -3.10
CA LYS A 100 19.79 -1.11 -4.54
C LYS A 100 20.01 -2.57 -4.90
N GLY A 101 20.90 -3.26 -4.19
CA GLY A 101 21.04 -4.72 -4.25
C GLY A 101 19.97 -5.49 -3.47
N GLY A 102 19.07 -4.79 -2.76
CA GLY A 102 17.95 -5.36 -2.02
C GLY A 102 18.33 -6.18 -0.78
N LYS A 103 19.59 -6.13 -0.31
CA LYS A 103 20.09 -7.14 0.63
C LYS A 103 19.73 -6.87 2.09
N TRP A 104 20.05 -5.68 2.60
CA TRP A 104 19.99 -5.42 4.05
C TRP A 104 19.20 -4.19 4.49
N PHE A 105 19.26 -3.08 3.73
CA PHE A 105 18.64 -1.78 4.09
C PHE A 105 17.47 -1.42 3.17
N THR A 106 16.43 -2.23 3.15
CA THR A 106 15.26 -2.06 2.26
C THR A 106 14.46 -0.79 2.55
N ASN A 107 14.51 -0.27 3.78
CA ASN A 107 13.72 0.86 4.25
C ASN A 107 14.52 2.17 4.34
N LEU A 108 15.60 2.30 3.56
CA LEU A 108 16.43 3.48 3.57
C LEU A 108 15.63 4.74 3.16
N PRO A 109 15.68 5.85 3.92
CA PRO A 109 14.92 7.06 3.57
C PRO A 109 15.39 7.67 2.25
N LYS A 110 14.43 8.15 1.44
CA LYS A 110 14.70 8.77 0.13
C LYS A 110 15.53 10.06 0.21
N SER A 111 15.45 10.79 1.33
CA SER A 111 16.19 12.02 1.53
C SER A 111 17.63 11.72 1.94
N LYS A 112 18.57 11.85 0.99
CA LYS A 112 20.01 11.74 1.26
C LYS A 112 20.45 12.71 2.36
N SER A 113 20.10 13.99 2.23
CA SER A 113 20.53 15.02 3.17
C SER A 113 20.09 14.71 4.59
N ASP A 114 18.83 14.34 4.80
CA ASP A 114 18.33 14.08 6.16
C ASP A 114 18.95 12.82 6.75
N SER A 115 19.15 11.78 5.95
CA SER A 115 19.79 10.53 6.39
C SER A 115 21.25 10.75 6.78
N VAL A 116 22.01 11.50 5.97
CA VAL A 116 23.40 11.88 6.29
C VAL A 116 23.47 12.66 7.60
N HIS A 117 22.54 13.60 7.83
CA HIS A 117 22.51 14.34 9.09
C HIS A 117 22.13 13.46 10.28
N LYS A 118 21.20 12.50 10.11
CA LYS A 118 20.87 11.53 11.16
C LYS A 118 22.09 10.69 11.53
N ILE A 119 22.77 10.11 10.54
CA ILE A 119 23.98 9.29 10.74
C ILE A 119 25.06 10.11 11.43
N GLY A 120 25.42 11.27 10.88
CA GLY A 120 26.46 12.09 11.44
C GLY A 120 26.15 12.61 12.86
N LYS A 121 24.87 12.90 13.15
CA LYS A 121 24.43 13.27 14.50
C LYS A 121 24.58 12.10 15.47
N TYR A 122 24.13 10.90 15.08
CA TYR A 122 24.32 9.70 15.89
C TYR A 122 25.79 9.45 16.20
N ILE A 123 26.67 9.58 15.20
CA ILE A 123 28.12 9.43 15.38
C ILE A 123 28.65 10.46 16.39
N SER A 124 28.22 11.72 16.28
CA SER A 124 28.64 12.77 17.21
C SER A 124 28.23 12.49 18.65
N GLU A 125 27.04 11.92 18.87
CA GLU A 125 26.45 11.67 20.19
C GLU A 125 26.95 10.38 20.84
N ASN A 126 27.35 9.38 20.05
CA ASN A 126 27.68 8.04 20.56
C ASN A 126 29.17 7.69 20.49
N ARG A 127 30.00 8.47 19.80
CA ARG A 127 31.46 8.25 19.83
C ARG A 127 32.03 8.50 21.22
N THR A 128 32.88 7.60 21.67
CA THR A 128 33.60 7.69 22.94
C THR A 128 34.83 8.57 22.77
N ARG A 129 35.02 9.51 23.71
CA ARG A 129 36.24 10.32 23.81
C ARG A 129 37.25 9.58 24.68
N VAL A 130 38.41 9.25 24.14
CA VAL A 130 39.49 8.53 24.81
C VAL A 130 40.69 9.44 24.94
N VAL A 131 41.16 9.67 26.17
CA VAL A 131 42.39 10.43 26.44
C VAL A 131 43.58 9.48 26.37
N ARG A 132 44.69 9.93 25.79
CA ARG A 132 45.92 9.14 25.66
C ARG A 132 46.43 8.60 27.00
N ALA A 133 46.36 9.41 28.05
CA ALA A 133 46.76 8.99 29.39
C ALA A 133 46.00 7.76 29.90
N ASP A 134 44.75 7.56 29.44
CA ASP A 134 43.86 6.51 29.93
C ASP A 134 43.89 5.24 29.07
N ILE A 135 44.67 5.23 27.97
CA ILE A 135 44.62 4.15 26.97
C ILE A 135 44.93 2.76 27.55
N HIS A 136 45.80 2.70 28.56
CA HIS A 136 46.21 1.45 29.20
C HIS A 136 45.05 0.79 29.97
N THR A 137 44.05 1.58 30.38
CA THR A 137 42.86 1.11 31.10
C THR A 137 41.67 0.85 30.16
N HIS A 138 41.78 1.25 28.89
CA HIS A 138 40.70 1.08 27.92
C HIS A 138 40.54 -0.40 27.51
N GLN A 139 39.30 -0.87 27.38
CA GLN A 139 39.02 -2.29 27.10
C GLN A 139 39.18 -2.67 25.62
N SER A 140 38.94 -1.75 24.69
CA SER A 140 39.01 -2.02 23.25
C SER A 140 40.47 -2.10 22.76
N GLU A 141 40.87 -3.28 22.27
CA GLU A 141 42.17 -3.51 21.61
C GLU A 141 42.31 -2.71 20.31
N GLU A 142 41.22 -2.43 19.60
CA GLU A 142 41.25 -1.58 18.40
C GLU A 142 41.72 -0.16 18.72
N VAL A 143 41.26 0.41 19.84
CA VAL A 143 41.67 1.75 20.27
C VAL A 143 43.15 1.76 20.66
N LYS A 144 43.62 0.69 21.33
CA LYS A 144 45.04 0.52 21.68
C LYS A 144 45.91 0.39 20.43
N ALA A 145 45.45 -0.33 19.41
CA ALA A 145 46.14 -0.45 18.13
C ALA A 145 46.20 0.89 17.40
N MET A 146 45.07 1.61 17.32
CA MET A 146 45.01 2.95 16.72
C MET A 146 46.02 3.90 17.38
N MET A 147 46.13 3.94 18.71
CA MET A 147 47.09 4.86 19.37
C MET A 147 48.57 4.59 19.03
N LYS A 148 48.89 3.40 18.54
CA LYS A 148 50.24 3.05 18.09
C LYS A 148 50.53 3.49 16.65
N GLU A 149 49.50 3.86 15.88
CA GLU A 149 49.68 4.31 14.50
C GLU A 149 50.28 5.73 14.45
N ASP A 150 51.25 5.93 13.55
CA ASP A 150 51.97 7.20 13.43
C ASP A 150 51.05 8.41 13.22
N GLN A 151 49.96 8.24 12.47
CA GLN A 151 48.98 9.30 12.18
C GLN A 151 48.23 9.82 13.42
N TYR A 152 48.27 9.08 14.54
CA TYR A 152 47.63 9.46 15.79
C TYR A 152 48.64 9.79 16.87
N LYS A 153 49.96 9.68 16.62
CA LYS A 153 51.03 9.82 17.63
C LYS A 153 51.02 11.14 18.38
N ASP A 154 50.57 12.23 17.75
CA ASP A 154 50.57 13.57 18.34
C ASP A 154 49.19 13.99 18.90
N LYS A 155 48.22 13.07 18.95
CA LYS A 155 46.88 13.37 19.48
C LYS A 155 46.74 12.94 20.94
N ASP A 156 46.41 13.90 21.80
CA ASP A 156 46.10 13.65 23.22
C ASP A 156 44.72 13.03 23.43
N VAL A 157 43.82 13.23 22.48
CA VAL A 157 42.44 12.76 22.53
C VAL A 157 42.09 12.09 21.22
N LEU A 158 41.51 10.90 21.31
CA LEU A 158 40.91 10.19 20.20
C LEU A 158 39.41 10.03 20.38
N TYR A 159 38.72 9.93 19.26
CA TYR A 159 37.30 9.56 19.21
C TYR A 159 37.14 8.18 18.60
N TYR A 160 36.36 7.33 19.26
CA TYR A 160 36.15 5.94 18.87
C TYR A 160 34.66 5.59 18.83
N LEU A 161 34.24 4.91 17.78
CA LEU A 161 32.91 4.32 17.65
C LEU A 161 33.03 3.06 16.78
N PRO A 162 32.71 1.86 17.29
CA PRO A 162 32.71 0.65 16.48
C PRO A 162 31.70 0.76 15.33
N GLN A 163 32.14 0.43 14.11
CA GLN A 163 31.24 0.44 12.95
C GLN A 163 30.04 -0.51 13.13
N ARG A 164 30.22 -1.61 13.88
CA ARG A 164 29.17 -2.58 14.22
C ARG A 164 27.99 -1.97 14.98
N GLU A 165 28.26 -1.03 15.88
CA GLU A 165 27.21 -0.36 16.65
C GLU A 165 26.37 0.53 15.75
N LEU A 166 27.02 1.26 14.84
CA LEU A 166 26.35 2.10 13.85
C LEU A 166 25.46 1.27 12.91
N ILE A 167 25.99 0.17 12.37
CA ILE A 167 25.24 -0.76 11.52
C ILE A 167 24.04 -1.32 12.28
N THR A 168 24.25 -1.81 13.50
CA THR A 168 23.18 -2.37 14.34
C THR A 168 22.06 -1.35 14.56
N HIS A 169 22.42 -0.11 14.91
CA HIS A 169 21.45 0.96 15.15
C HIS A 169 20.63 1.31 13.90
N TYR A 170 21.28 1.40 12.74
CA TYR A 170 20.57 1.73 11.51
C TYR A 170 19.88 0.55 10.85
N PHE A 171 20.32 -0.68 11.12
CA PHE A 171 19.59 -1.87 10.70
C PHE A 171 18.25 -1.96 11.43
N SER A 172 18.18 -1.67 12.74
CA SER A 172 16.91 -1.66 13.45
C SER A 172 15.94 -0.57 12.96
N GLN A 173 16.43 0.50 12.32
CA GLN A 173 15.61 1.60 11.81
C GLN A 173 15.25 1.46 10.32
N TRP A 174 16.23 1.09 9.50
CA TRP A 174 16.18 1.13 8.03
C TRP A 174 16.46 -0.23 7.39
N GLY A 175 16.78 -1.23 8.20
CA GLY A 175 16.99 -2.60 7.75
C GLY A 175 15.71 -3.23 7.20
N THR A 176 15.88 -4.43 6.65
CA THR A 176 14.78 -5.30 6.27
C THR A 176 13.91 -5.56 7.48
N LYS A 177 12.67 -5.05 7.42
CA LYS A 177 11.69 -5.36 8.44
C LYS A 177 11.12 -6.74 8.14
N PHE A 178 10.67 -7.43 9.19
CA PHE A 178 10.01 -8.71 9.03
C PHE A 178 8.82 -8.63 8.06
N GLU A 179 8.02 -7.56 8.16
CA GLU A 179 6.88 -7.36 7.26
C GLU A 179 7.30 -7.20 5.80
N ASP A 180 8.55 -6.79 5.53
CA ASP A 180 9.05 -6.71 4.15
C ASP A 180 9.31 -8.08 3.53
N LEU A 181 9.61 -9.10 4.35
CA LEU A 181 9.79 -10.47 3.86
C LEU A 181 8.48 -11.02 3.28
N PHE A 182 7.32 -10.57 3.77
CA PHE A 182 6.00 -10.99 3.29
C PHE A 182 5.45 -10.13 2.16
N LYS A 183 6.18 -9.09 1.72
CA LYS A 183 5.79 -8.37 0.52
C LYS A 183 5.75 -9.34 -0.65
N SER A 184 4.67 -9.28 -1.41
CA SER A 184 4.45 -10.13 -2.58
C SER A 184 5.55 -9.87 -3.61
N THR A 185 6.27 -10.91 -3.98
CA THR A 185 7.24 -10.88 -5.09
C THR A 185 6.60 -11.42 -6.36
N THR A 186 7.25 -11.22 -7.51
CA THR A 186 6.82 -11.80 -8.78
C THR A 186 6.77 -13.33 -8.72
N ASP A 187 7.75 -13.95 -8.05
CA ASP A 187 7.81 -15.41 -7.90
C ASP A 187 6.65 -15.94 -7.05
N ASP A 188 6.26 -15.25 -5.97
CA ASP A 188 5.09 -15.67 -5.17
C ASP A 188 3.79 -15.56 -5.96
N LYS A 189 3.65 -14.50 -6.77
CA LYS A 189 2.48 -14.32 -7.64
C LYS A 189 2.42 -15.41 -8.70
N LEU A 190 3.55 -15.72 -9.35
CA LEU A 190 3.65 -16.80 -10.33
C LEU A 190 3.38 -18.16 -9.70
N ARG A 191 3.90 -18.42 -8.49
CA ARG A 191 3.63 -19.66 -7.76
C ARG A 191 2.15 -19.80 -7.45
N LEU A 192 1.54 -18.76 -6.86
CA LEU A 192 0.14 -18.80 -6.46
C LEU A 192 -0.79 -18.93 -7.67
N LEU A 193 -0.62 -18.10 -8.69
CA LEU A 193 -1.42 -18.16 -9.92
C LEU A 193 -1.16 -19.44 -10.71
N GLY A 194 0.09 -19.92 -10.71
CA GLY A 194 0.47 -21.21 -11.28
C GLY A 194 -0.29 -22.34 -10.62
N ILE A 195 -0.21 -22.50 -9.29
CA ILE A 195 -0.98 -23.51 -8.54
C ILE A 195 -2.46 -23.42 -8.87
N LEU A 196 -3.05 -22.22 -8.84
CA LEU A 196 -4.48 -22.04 -9.14
C LEU A 196 -4.85 -22.54 -10.54
N LEU A 197 -4.01 -22.30 -11.54
CA LEU A 197 -4.33 -22.59 -12.94
C LEU A 197 -3.90 -24.00 -13.36
N THR A 198 -2.75 -24.50 -12.87
CA THR A 198 -2.16 -25.76 -13.32
C THR A 198 -2.58 -26.96 -12.48
N ASP A 199 -2.71 -26.83 -11.15
CA ASP A 199 -3.14 -27.95 -10.28
C ASP A 199 -4.64 -28.21 -10.45
N GLU A 200 -5.00 -29.41 -10.89
CA GLU A 200 -6.38 -29.79 -11.20
C GLU A 200 -7.32 -29.68 -9.99
N GLU A 201 -6.87 -30.11 -8.82
CA GLU A 201 -7.68 -30.11 -7.59
C GLU A 201 -7.99 -28.67 -7.16
N VAL A 202 -7.01 -27.78 -7.26
CA VAL A 202 -7.16 -26.38 -6.90
C VAL A 202 -7.99 -25.62 -7.93
N ARG A 203 -7.85 -25.94 -9.22
CA ARG A 203 -8.50 -25.23 -10.34
C ARG A 203 -10.02 -25.20 -10.22
N GLU A 204 -10.62 -26.29 -9.75
CA GLU A 204 -12.07 -26.38 -9.53
C GLU A 204 -12.59 -25.36 -8.51
N PHE A 205 -11.73 -24.91 -7.60
CA PHE A 205 -12.06 -23.92 -6.57
C PHE A 205 -11.74 -22.48 -6.98
N ILE A 206 -11.21 -22.23 -8.18
CA ILE A 206 -10.92 -20.86 -8.65
C ILE A 206 -12.12 -19.92 -8.41
N PRO A 207 -13.38 -20.26 -8.76
CA PRO A 207 -14.52 -19.37 -8.53
C PRO A 207 -14.66 -18.96 -7.07
N ASP A 208 -14.51 -19.92 -6.14
CA ASP A 208 -14.63 -19.69 -4.70
C ASP A 208 -13.44 -18.86 -4.17
N VAL A 209 -12.23 -19.07 -4.70
CA VAL A 209 -11.00 -18.33 -4.33
C VAL A 209 -11.05 -16.87 -4.80
N ILE A 210 -11.57 -16.61 -6.01
CA ILE A 210 -11.62 -15.26 -6.59
C ILE A 210 -12.92 -14.50 -6.27
N GLY A 211 -13.80 -15.10 -5.45
CA GLY A 211 -15.07 -14.50 -5.04
C GLY A 211 -16.13 -14.45 -6.15
N LYS A 212 -16.00 -15.26 -7.21
CA LYS A 212 -17.04 -15.42 -8.23
C LYS A 212 -18.09 -16.39 -7.72
N ARG A 213 -19.36 -15.98 -7.78
CA ARG A 213 -20.48 -16.90 -7.58
C ARG A 213 -20.50 -17.89 -8.75
N ARG A 214 -20.50 -19.20 -8.46
CA ARG A 214 -20.83 -20.20 -9.48
C ARG A 214 -22.22 -19.85 -10.02
N ASN A 215 -22.42 -19.95 -11.34
CA ASN A 215 -23.72 -19.68 -12.00
C ASN A 215 -24.83 -20.71 -11.62
N GLU A 216 -24.62 -21.47 -10.56
CA GLU A 216 -25.50 -22.50 -10.05
C GLU A 216 -26.68 -21.85 -9.31
N LYS A 217 -27.87 -21.99 -9.89
CA LYS A 217 -29.12 -21.50 -9.31
C LYS A 217 -29.46 -22.35 -8.08
N GLY A 218 -29.23 -21.83 -6.87
CA GLY A 218 -29.71 -22.52 -5.66
C GLY A 218 -29.18 -21.93 -4.35
N ARG A 219 -30.07 -21.79 -3.35
CA ARG A 219 -29.72 -21.29 -2.00
C ARG A 219 -28.64 -22.15 -1.31
N GLN A 220 -28.65 -23.46 -1.55
CA GLN A 220 -27.65 -24.39 -1.03
C GLN A 220 -26.22 -24.06 -1.50
N HIS A 221 -26.06 -23.62 -2.76
CA HIS A 221 -24.75 -23.24 -3.30
C HIS A 221 -24.24 -21.94 -2.67
N LEU A 222 -25.14 -21.01 -2.33
CA LEU A 222 -24.82 -19.76 -1.63
C LEU A 222 -24.49 -20.00 -0.16
N ASP A 223 -25.17 -20.93 0.50
CA ASP A 223 -24.94 -21.26 1.90
C ASP A 223 -23.62 -22.04 2.09
N ALA A 224 -23.26 -22.91 1.14
CA ALA A 224 -22.00 -23.64 1.18
C ALA A 224 -20.77 -22.84 0.69
N ALA A 225 -20.95 -21.65 0.09
CA ALA A 225 -19.84 -20.87 -0.47
C ALA A 225 -18.73 -20.50 0.53
N PRO A 226 -19.01 -20.03 1.76
CA PRO A 226 -17.96 -19.70 2.72
C PRO A 226 -17.12 -20.92 3.11
N ALA A 227 -17.77 -22.07 3.33
CA ALA A 227 -17.08 -23.31 3.66
C ALA A 227 -16.20 -23.81 2.51
N ARG A 228 -16.68 -23.71 1.25
CA ARG A 228 -15.87 -24.03 0.06
C ARG A 228 -14.68 -23.09 -0.10
N ALA A 229 -14.87 -21.78 0.07
CA ALA A 229 -13.80 -20.81 0.01
C ALA A 229 -12.73 -21.08 1.09
N LEU A 230 -13.16 -21.41 2.32
CA LEU A 230 -12.25 -21.77 3.41
C LEU A 230 -11.45 -23.06 3.09
N ALA A 231 -12.11 -24.09 2.55
CA ALA A 231 -11.47 -25.33 2.13
C ALA A 231 -10.48 -25.06 1.00
N ALA A 232 -10.89 -24.30 -0.02
CA ALA A 232 -10.05 -23.89 -1.15
C ALA A 232 -8.78 -23.17 -0.69
N TRP A 233 -8.91 -22.16 0.18
CA TRP A 233 -7.74 -21.44 0.72
C TRP A 233 -6.85 -22.32 1.60
N THR A 234 -7.39 -23.36 2.24
CA THR A 234 -6.59 -24.34 2.98
C THR A 234 -5.76 -25.20 2.04
N LEU A 235 -6.39 -25.69 0.95
CA LEU A 235 -5.72 -26.47 -0.08
C LEU A 235 -4.63 -25.64 -0.78
N VAL A 236 -4.97 -24.41 -1.20
CA VAL A 236 -4.02 -23.47 -1.81
C VAL A 236 -2.83 -23.22 -0.91
N LEU A 237 -3.04 -22.93 0.39
CA LEU A 237 -1.93 -22.72 1.32
C LEU A 237 -1.05 -23.96 1.45
N THR A 238 -1.66 -25.15 1.55
CA THR A 238 -0.93 -26.42 1.66
C THR A 238 -0.03 -26.64 0.44
N LYS A 239 -0.60 -26.50 -0.77
CA LYS A 239 0.14 -26.64 -2.03
C LYS A 239 1.19 -25.54 -2.21
N PHE A 240 0.92 -24.33 -1.71
CA PHE A 240 1.85 -23.21 -1.82
C PHE A 240 3.13 -23.44 -1.00
N ILE A 241 3.04 -23.99 0.21
CA ILE A 241 4.22 -24.24 1.05
C ILE A 241 4.91 -25.58 0.74
N ASP A 242 4.24 -26.47 0.03
CA ASP A 242 4.75 -27.81 -0.29
C ASP A 242 5.80 -27.78 -1.41
N ALA A 243 7.03 -28.18 -1.08
CA ALA A 243 8.18 -28.27 -1.98
C ALA A 243 8.00 -29.32 -3.09
N GLU A 244 7.13 -30.31 -2.89
CA GLU A 244 6.84 -31.34 -3.88
C GLU A 244 5.91 -30.82 -4.99
N VAL A 245 5.14 -29.77 -4.71
CA VAL A 245 4.28 -29.11 -5.70
C VAL A 245 5.11 -28.16 -6.55
N LEU A 246 5.45 -28.62 -7.76
CA LEU A 246 6.21 -27.86 -8.74
C LEU A 246 5.27 -27.12 -9.70
N VAL A 247 5.44 -25.80 -9.75
CA VAL A 247 4.79 -24.95 -10.76
C VAL A 247 5.65 -24.95 -12.02
N THR A 248 5.12 -25.47 -13.12
CA THR A 248 5.78 -25.51 -14.42
C THR A 248 5.26 -24.41 -15.34
N PHE A 249 6.18 -23.76 -16.07
CA PHE A 249 5.80 -22.78 -17.08
C PHE A 249 5.12 -23.45 -18.29
N PRO A 250 4.31 -22.70 -19.05
CA PRO A 250 3.79 -23.15 -20.34
C PRO A 250 4.93 -23.53 -21.28
N GLU A 251 4.78 -24.60 -22.05
CA GLU A 251 5.82 -25.13 -22.95
C GLU A 251 6.40 -24.05 -23.89
N LYS A 252 5.51 -23.25 -24.50
CA LYS A 252 5.86 -22.12 -25.38
C LYS A 252 6.78 -21.08 -24.73
N TRP A 253 6.78 -20.94 -23.40
CA TRP A 253 7.61 -19.94 -22.70
C TRP A 253 9.11 -20.14 -22.95
N SER A 254 9.52 -21.40 -23.16
CA SER A 254 10.93 -21.79 -23.33
C SER A 254 11.33 -21.98 -24.79
N HIS A 255 10.46 -21.67 -25.75
CA HIS A 255 10.77 -21.81 -27.17
C HIS A 255 11.58 -20.60 -27.67
N ASP A 256 12.67 -20.87 -28.40
CA ASP A 256 13.54 -19.82 -28.95
C ASP A 256 12.76 -18.81 -29.81
N GLU A 257 11.85 -19.29 -30.66
CA GLU A 257 10.97 -18.44 -31.49
C GLU A 257 10.14 -17.46 -30.64
N PHE A 258 9.66 -17.92 -29.48
CA PHE A 258 8.88 -17.07 -28.58
C PHE A 258 9.77 -16.06 -27.86
N MET A 259 10.97 -16.47 -27.44
CA MET A 259 11.96 -15.56 -26.84
C MET A 259 12.35 -14.45 -27.81
N GLU A 260 12.58 -14.78 -29.08
CA GLU A 260 12.86 -13.81 -30.15
C GLU A 260 11.71 -12.82 -30.33
N GLN A 261 10.46 -13.30 -30.41
CA GLN A 261 9.28 -12.42 -30.50
C GLN A 261 9.17 -11.47 -29.31
N ILE A 262 9.46 -11.95 -28.09
CA ILE A 262 9.46 -11.12 -26.89
C ILE A 262 10.54 -10.03 -26.97
N ASN A 263 11.76 -10.37 -27.38
CA ASN A 263 12.87 -9.42 -27.54
C ASN A 263 12.55 -8.36 -28.60
N GLU A 264 12.07 -8.79 -29.77
CA GLU A 264 11.69 -7.91 -30.88
C GLU A 264 10.63 -6.89 -30.42
N ARG A 265 9.61 -7.34 -29.68
CA ARG A 265 8.50 -6.50 -29.23
C ARG A 265 8.84 -5.62 -28.03
N ALA A 266 9.77 -6.06 -27.20
CA ALA A 266 10.35 -5.21 -26.17
C ALA A 266 11.08 -4.02 -26.82
N GLY A 267 11.68 -4.25 -28.00
CA GLY A 267 12.54 -3.29 -28.72
C GLY A 267 13.92 -3.18 -28.07
N VAL A 268 14.31 -4.19 -27.29
CA VAL A 268 15.55 -4.23 -26.51
C VAL A 268 16.16 -5.62 -26.67
N GLU A 269 17.44 -5.65 -27.05
CA GLU A 269 18.22 -6.89 -27.17
C GLU A 269 18.40 -7.55 -25.79
N ASP A 270 18.27 -8.88 -25.76
CA ASP A 270 18.33 -9.72 -24.56
C ASP A 270 17.33 -9.34 -23.45
N PHE A 271 16.19 -8.73 -23.81
CA PHE A 271 15.16 -8.37 -22.82
C PHE A 271 14.66 -9.59 -22.04
N TYR A 272 14.39 -10.69 -22.74
CA TYR A 272 13.95 -11.97 -22.16
C TYR A 272 15.01 -12.52 -21.19
N ALA A 273 16.28 -12.59 -21.60
CA ALA A 273 17.34 -13.11 -20.74
C ALA A 273 17.51 -12.29 -19.44
N LYS A 274 17.33 -10.96 -19.52
CA LYS A 274 17.46 -10.06 -18.37
C LYS A 274 16.27 -10.08 -17.40
N HIS A 275 15.06 -10.32 -17.91
CA HIS A 275 13.83 -10.12 -17.14
C HIS A 275 12.92 -11.36 -17.03
N GLY A 276 13.16 -12.40 -17.83
CA GLY A 276 12.35 -13.62 -17.89
C GLY A 276 12.80 -14.74 -16.96
N SER A 277 13.89 -14.54 -16.21
CA SER A 277 14.38 -15.49 -15.21
C SER A 277 13.52 -15.43 -13.95
N PHE A 278 12.44 -16.21 -13.92
CA PHE A 278 11.54 -16.35 -12.78
C PHE A 278 11.72 -17.70 -12.08
N ASN A 279 11.47 -17.75 -10.78
CA ASN A 279 11.54 -18.99 -10.01
C ASN A 279 10.32 -19.16 -9.07
N PRO A 280 9.17 -19.63 -9.59
CA PRO A 280 7.99 -19.91 -8.76
C PRO A 280 8.18 -21.06 -7.77
N ASN A 281 9.31 -21.77 -7.82
CA ASN A 281 9.64 -22.88 -6.92
C ASN A 281 10.80 -22.50 -5.98
N ASN A 282 10.92 -21.21 -5.66
CA ASN A 282 11.92 -20.71 -4.72
C ASN A 282 11.67 -21.26 -3.30
N THR A 283 12.51 -22.20 -2.87
CA THR A 283 12.39 -22.89 -1.57
C THR A 283 12.48 -21.95 -0.38
N ASP A 284 13.23 -20.85 -0.50
CA ASP A 284 13.41 -19.91 0.61
C ASP A 284 12.14 -19.08 0.82
N ARG A 285 11.45 -18.73 -0.26
CA ARG A 285 10.13 -18.09 -0.19
C ARG A 285 9.10 -19.03 0.41
N MET A 286 9.11 -20.31 0.02
CA MET A 286 8.10 -21.29 0.47
C MET A 286 8.19 -21.61 1.96
N LYS A 287 9.39 -21.52 2.55
CA LYS A 287 9.62 -21.74 3.99
C LYS A 287 9.12 -20.60 4.87
N LEU A 288 8.79 -19.44 4.31
CA LEU A 288 8.21 -18.35 5.08
C LEU A 288 6.88 -18.80 5.71
N PRO A 289 6.52 -18.28 6.89
CA PRO A 289 5.29 -18.66 7.59
C PRO A 289 4.05 -18.04 6.92
N TRP A 290 3.74 -18.49 5.71
CA TRP A 290 2.59 -18.04 4.94
C TRP A 290 1.28 -18.32 5.66
N THR A 291 0.36 -17.38 5.54
CA THR A 291 -1.00 -17.51 6.05
C THR A 291 -1.98 -17.33 4.91
N LYS A 292 -3.22 -17.80 5.09
CA LYS A 292 -4.31 -17.60 4.11
C LYS A 292 -4.49 -16.13 3.75
N LYS A 293 -4.40 -15.24 4.76
CA LYS A 293 -4.54 -13.78 4.56
C LYS A 293 -3.42 -13.21 3.69
N LEU A 294 -2.18 -13.65 3.90
CA LEU A 294 -1.05 -13.21 3.07
C LEU A 294 -1.18 -13.71 1.62
N LEU A 295 -1.61 -14.96 1.42
CA LEU A 295 -1.85 -15.46 0.07
C LEU A 295 -3.04 -14.76 -0.62
N GLN A 296 -4.07 -14.39 0.12
CA GLN A 296 -5.15 -13.55 -0.39
C GLN A 296 -4.65 -12.19 -0.87
N GLU A 297 -3.72 -11.56 -0.14
CA GLU A 297 -3.07 -10.31 -0.55
C GLU A 297 -2.22 -10.51 -1.82
N VAL A 298 -1.40 -11.57 -1.88
CA VAL A 298 -0.63 -11.93 -3.08
C VAL A 298 -1.54 -12.14 -4.29
N LEU A 299 -2.67 -12.84 -4.12
CA LEU A 299 -3.64 -13.05 -5.19
C LEU A 299 -4.28 -11.74 -5.62
N LYS A 300 -4.71 -10.90 -4.66
CA LYS A 300 -5.32 -9.60 -4.93
C LYS A 300 -4.37 -8.71 -5.74
N ASP A 301 -3.09 -8.69 -5.39
CA ASP A 301 -2.06 -7.94 -6.12
C ASP A 301 -1.87 -8.49 -7.54
N GLY A 302 -1.57 -9.79 -7.68
CA GLY A 302 -1.30 -10.41 -8.99
C GLY A 302 -2.51 -10.38 -9.92
N ARG A 303 -3.71 -10.67 -9.40
CA ARG A 303 -4.96 -10.56 -10.16
C ARG A 303 -5.28 -9.12 -10.52
N GLY A 304 -5.07 -8.17 -9.61
CA GLY A 304 -5.28 -6.75 -9.87
C GLY A 304 -4.40 -6.23 -11.01
N GLU A 305 -3.14 -6.66 -11.06
CA GLU A 305 -2.22 -6.36 -12.17
C GLU A 305 -2.69 -7.00 -13.49
N TYR A 306 -3.09 -8.27 -13.46
CA TYR A 306 -3.61 -8.98 -14.63
C TYR A 306 -4.91 -8.37 -15.17
N GLU A 307 -5.87 -8.03 -14.30
CA GLU A 307 -7.10 -7.34 -14.68
C GLU A 307 -6.83 -5.92 -15.19
N GLY A 308 -5.87 -5.21 -14.58
CA GLY A 308 -5.44 -3.89 -15.05
C GLY A 308 -4.87 -3.96 -16.47
N MET A 309 -4.11 -5.01 -16.78
CA MET A 309 -3.60 -5.29 -18.13
C MET A 309 -4.75 -5.61 -19.10
N MET A 310 -5.69 -6.46 -18.69
CA MET A 310 -6.88 -6.80 -19.47
C MET A 310 -7.79 -5.58 -19.72
N LYS A 311 -7.87 -4.61 -18.80
CA LYS A 311 -8.60 -3.35 -18.98
C LYS A 311 -7.85 -2.32 -19.82
N SER A 312 -6.52 -2.30 -19.71
CA SER A 312 -5.65 -1.42 -20.51
C SER A 312 -5.63 -1.84 -21.98
N TYR A 313 -6.15 -3.03 -22.26
CA TYR A 313 -6.53 -3.43 -23.60
C TYR A 313 -7.64 -2.51 -24.14
N THR A 314 -7.25 -1.53 -24.95
CA THR A 314 -8.19 -0.74 -25.75
C THR A 314 -8.74 -1.59 -26.88
N MET A 315 -10.00 -1.98 -26.78
CA MET A 315 -10.81 -2.37 -27.94
C MET A 315 -10.82 -1.17 -28.89
N GLY A 316 -10.17 -1.28 -30.05
CA GLY A 316 -10.17 -0.25 -31.09
C GLY A 316 -8.91 0.61 -31.14
N THR A 317 -7.91 0.16 -31.90
CA THR A 317 -6.98 1.09 -32.57
C THR A 317 -7.19 0.98 -34.07
N GLY A 318 -7.94 1.92 -34.63
CA GLY A 318 -7.79 2.32 -36.03
C GLY A 318 -8.61 1.57 -37.05
N GLY A 319 -9.94 1.67 -36.99
CA GLY A 319 -10.74 1.75 -38.21
C GLY A 319 -10.77 3.22 -38.63
N GLY A 320 -9.95 3.63 -39.60
CA GLY A 320 -10.24 4.88 -40.32
C GLY A 320 -11.62 4.78 -40.99
N PRO A 321 -12.22 5.90 -41.44
CA PRO A 321 -13.50 5.83 -42.15
C PRO A 321 -13.41 4.84 -43.34
N GLY A 322 -14.10 3.70 -43.23
CA GLY A 322 -14.12 2.66 -44.26
C GLY A 322 -13.27 1.40 -44.01
N ALA A 323 -12.50 1.32 -42.91
CA ALA A 323 -11.83 0.08 -42.51
C ALA A 323 -12.61 -0.61 -41.38
N PRO A 324 -12.92 -1.92 -41.48
CA PRO A 324 -13.59 -2.63 -40.40
C PRO A 324 -12.73 -2.58 -39.14
N GLU A 325 -13.33 -2.21 -38.01
CA GLU A 325 -12.67 -2.21 -36.72
C GLU A 325 -12.23 -3.64 -36.38
N ASN A 326 -10.93 -3.87 -36.24
CA ASN A 326 -10.40 -5.15 -35.75
C ASN A 326 -10.61 -5.20 -34.23
N PHE A 327 -11.79 -5.66 -33.81
CA PHE A 327 -12.04 -6.10 -32.44
C PHE A 327 -11.39 -7.47 -32.26
N ALA A 328 -10.19 -7.51 -31.67
CA ALA A 328 -9.69 -8.77 -31.15
C ALA A 328 -10.23 -8.94 -29.73
N ASP A 329 -10.87 -10.07 -29.44
CA ASP A 329 -11.21 -10.42 -28.06
C ASP A 329 -9.92 -10.73 -27.29
N TRP A 330 -9.90 -10.41 -25.98
CA TRP A 330 -8.79 -10.79 -25.08
C TRP A 330 -8.39 -12.27 -25.25
N GLN A 331 -9.38 -13.11 -25.52
CA GLN A 331 -9.25 -14.55 -25.64
C GLN A 331 -8.53 -15.00 -26.92
N GLU A 332 -8.62 -14.19 -27.97
CA GLU A 332 -8.03 -14.46 -29.28
C GLU A 332 -6.63 -13.86 -29.43
N ARG A 333 -6.14 -13.17 -28.39
CA ARG A 333 -4.86 -12.47 -28.46
C ARG A 333 -3.66 -13.43 -28.47
N ASP A 334 -2.68 -13.06 -29.28
CA ASP A 334 -1.34 -13.69 -29.28
C ASP A 334 -0.57 -13.28 -28.01
N GLU A 335 -0.01 -14.29 -27.35
CA GLU A 335 0.65 -14.21 -26.05
C GLU A 335 1.83 -13.23 -26.07
N SER A 336 2.53 -13.12 -27.19
CA SER A 336 3.67 -12.22 -27.32
C SER A 336 3.25 -10.74 -27.40
N TYR A 337 1.96 -10.42 -27.63
CA TYR A 337 1.46 -9.03 -27.67
C TYR A 337 1.22 -8.45 -26.28
N ILE A 338 1.17 -9.30 -25.25
CA ILE A 338 0.82 -8.92 -23.89
C ILE A 338 1.76 -7.83 -23.33
N LEU A 339 3.05 -7.87 -23.70
CA LEU A 339 4.06 -6.89 -23.30
C LEU A 339 3.82 -5.45 -23.75
N LYS A 340 2.97 -5.23 -24.77
CA LYS A 340 2.68 -3.86 -25.25
C LYS A 340 1.71 -3.12 -24.34
N TYR A 341 0.96 -3.83 -23.49
CA TYR A 341 -0.11 -3.27 -22.68
C TYR A 341 0.31 -2.91 -21.26
N THR A 342 1.59 -3.11 -20.93
CA THR A 342 2.12 -2.81 -19.61
C THR A 342 3.13 -1.66 -19.66
N PRO A 343 2.89 -0.56 -18.93
CA PRO A 343 3.79 0.60 -18.92
C PRO A 343 5.16 0.29 -18.31
N GLN A 344 5.28 -0.81 -17.55
CA GLN A 344 6.52 -1.31 -16.96
C GLN A 344 6.85 -2.70 -17.50
N LYS A 345 7.22 -2.79 -18.78
CA LYS A 345 7.48 -4.06 -19.50
C LYS A 345 8.28 -5.09 -18.67
N ALA A 346 9.38 -4.65 -18.04
CA ALA A 346 10.26 -5.54 -17.25
C ALA A 346 9.57 -6.11 -16.00
N ALA A 347 8.82 -5.28 -15.27
CA ALA A 347 8.15 -5.70 -14.04
C ALA A 347 6.90 -6.57 -14.31
N SER A 348 6.36 -6.52 -15.53
CA SER A 348 5.09 -7.16 -15.89
C SER A 348 5.22 -8.34 -16.85
N LEU A 349 6.45 -8.72 -17.24
CA LEU A 349 6.69 -9.83 -18.16
C LEU A 349 6.08 -11.16 -17.66
N TYR A 350 6.02 -11.35 -16.33
CA TYR A 350 5.38 -12.52 -15.72
C TYR A 350 3.88 -12.64 -16.04
N LEU A 351 3.18 -11.53 -16.33
CA LEU A 351 1.77 -11.55 -16.69
C LEU A 351 1.52 -12.24 -18.05
N THR A 352 2.54 -12.33 -18.92
CA THR A 352 2.47 -13.13 -20.14
C THR A 352 2.36 -14.62 -19.83
N ILE A 353 3.07 -15.11 -18.81
CA ILE A 353 2.98 -16.50 -18.33
C ILE A 353 1.58 -16.75 -17.75
N VAL A 354 1.07 -15.82 -16.94
CA VAL A 354 -0.29 -15.90 -16.39
C VAL A 354 -1.33 -15.95 -17.50
N PHE A 355 -1.19 -15.12 -18.54
CA PHE A 355 -2.08 -15.13 -19.71
C PHE A 355 -2.06 -16.48 -20.43
N MET A 356 -0.88 -17.07 -20.63
CA MET A 356 -0.75 -18.39 -21.25
C MET A 356 -1.47 -19.48 -20.45
N TRP A 357 -1.28 -19.53 -19.13
CA TRP A 357 -1.99 -20.48 -18.27
C TRP A 357 -3.50 -20.26 -18.32
N ASP A 358 -3.95 -19.01 -18.16
CA ASP A 358 -5.37 -18.66 -18.19
C ASP A 358 -6.02 -19.07 -19.54
N LYS A 359 -5.33 -18.83 -20.66
CA LYS A 359 -5.75 -19.24 -22.01
C LYS A 359 -5.86 -20.75 -22.16
N THR A 360 -4.87 -21.51 -21.71
CA THR A 360 -4.88 -22.99 -21.76
C THR A 360 -6.08 -23.60 -21.05
N HIS A 361 -6.58 -22.93 -20.01
CA HIS A 361 -7.69 -23.42 -19.18
C HIS A 361 -9.03 -22.70 -19.42
N GLY A 362 -9.18 -21.97 -20.53
CA GLY A 362 -10.47 -21.37 -20.90
C GLY A 362 -10.82 -20.08 -20.16
N PHE A 363 -9.81 -19.32 -19.72
CA PHE A 363 -9.92 -18.02 -19.05
C PHE A 363 -10.70 -18.00 -17.72
N PRO A 364 -10.41 -18.91 -16.77
CA PRO A 364 -11.11 -18.94 -15.47
C PRO A 364 -10.94 -17.64 -14.65
N LEU A 365 -9.88 -16.86 -14.88
CA LEU A 365 -9.67 -15.59 -14.19
C LEU A 365 -10.50 -14.44 -14.75
N LYS A 366 -10.95 -14.49 -16.02
CA LYS A 366 -11.72 -13.41 -16.66
C LYS A 366 -13.01 -13.08 -15.90
N PRO A 367 -13.29 -11.81 -15.55
CA PRO A 367 -14.56 -11.43 -14.94
C PRO A 367 -15.73 -11.81 -15.86
N SER A 368 -16.60 -12.71 -15.42
CA SER A 368 -17.84 -13.00 -16.15
C SER A 368 -18.82 -11.87 -15.87
N VAL A 369 -19.06 -11.00 -16.85
CA VAL A 369 -20.24 -10.13 -16.83
C VAL A 369 -21.42 -11.07 -17.00
N GLY A 370 -22.24 -11.26 -15.97
CA GLY A 370 -23.44 -12.07 -16.09
C GLY A 370 -24.27 -11.54 -17.25
N LYS A 371 -24.66 -12.42 -18.18
CA LYS A 371 -25.64 -12.03 -19.21
C LYS A 371 -26.87 -11.52 -18.46
N MET A 372 -27.25 -10.27 -18.75
CA MET A 372 -28.48 -9.69 -18.24
C MET A 372 -29.62 -10.64 -18.63
N PRO A 373 -30.57 -10.96 -17.73
CA PRO A 373 -31.66 -11.86 -18.05
C PRO A 373 -32.37 -11.39 -19.32
N GLU A 374 -32.66 -12.32 -20.21
CA GLU A 374 -33.40 -12.08 -21.44
C GLU A 374 -34.77 -11.49 -21.05
N GLY A 375 -34.96 -10.18 -21.25
CA GLY A 375 -36.13 -9.42 -20.77
C GLY A 375 -35.85 -8.25 -19.82
N GLY A 376 -34.59 -7.97 -19.45
CA GLY A 376 -34.22 -6.72 -18.79
C GLY A 376 -34.39 -5.55 -19.75
N ARG A 377 -35.56 -4.90 -19.74
CA ARG A 377 -35.79 -3.65 -20.49
C ARG A 377 -34.80 -2.59 -19.99
N GLU A 378 -33.95 -2.12 -20.88
CA GLU A 378 -33.29 -0.83 -20.72
C GLU A 378 -34.37 0.24 -20.92
N ASP A 379 -34.74 0.96 -19.86
CA ASP A 379 -35.52 2.17 -20.00
C ASP A 379 -34.62 3.19 -20.71
N GLU A 380 -34.85 3.37 -22.01
CA GLU A 380 -34.31 4.47 -22.80
C GLU A 380 -34.72 5.80 -22.16
N VAL A 381 -33.82 6.38 -21.37
CA VAL A 381 -33.95 7.77 -20.95
C VAL A 381 -33.65 8.63 -22.18
N TYR A 382 -34.75 9.04 -22.80
CA TYR A 382 -34.90 10.19 -23.67
C TYR A 382 -34.06 11.37 -23.17
N ASN A 383 -33.06 11.81 -23.93
CA ASN A 383 -32.54 13.15 -23.80
C ASN A 383 -32.34 13.75 -25.19
N GLY A 384 -33.14 14.79 -25.41
CA GLY A 384 -33.24 15.53 -26.66
C GLY A 384 -31.97 16.30 -26.99
N VAL A 385 -31.85 16.45 -28.30
CA VAL A 385 -31.04 17.40 -29.06
C VAL A 385 -31.09 18.79 -28.42
N ASP A 386 -29.92 19.42 -28.26
CA ASP A 386 -29.72 20.77 -28.80
C ASP A 386 -28.23 21.07 -29.05
N ASP A 387 -28.09 21.84 -30.11
CA ASP A 387 -26.96 22.09 -31.00
C ASP A 387 -25.94 23.13 -30.46
N ALA A 388 -24.83 23.28 -31.20
CA ALA A 388 -23.94 24.45 -31.31
C ALA A 388 -22.46 24.26 -30.90
N GLY A 389 -21.65 23.89 -31.90
CA GLY A 389 -20.61 24.79 -32.45
C GLY A 389 -19.29 24.96 -31.69
N GLY A 390 -18.17 24.63 -32.35
CA GLY A 390 -16.87 25.19 -31.98
C GLY A 390 -15.62 24.43 -32.41
N SER A 391 -15.34 24.44 -33.72
CA SER A 391 -13.99 24.27 -34.30
C SER A 391 -12.98 25.20 -33.60
N ASP A 392 -11.79 24.72 -33.20
CA ASP A 392 -10.56 24.94 -33.98
C ASP A 392 -9.24 24.56 -33.27
N SER A 393 -8.40 23.91 -34.08
CA SER A 393 -6.93 23.91 -34.18
C SER A 393 -5.98 23.98 -32.95
N ASN A 394 -5.21 22.89 -32.82
CA ASN A 394 -3.82 22.86 -32.34
C ASN A 394 -2.89 23.66 -33.27
N PRO A 395 -1.79 24.24 -32.75
CA PRO A 395 -0.50 23.87 -33.33
C PRO A 395 0.66 23.71 -32.32
N SER A 396 1.67 22.99 -32.79
CA SER A 396 2.83 22.42 -32.13
C SER A 396 4.06 23.36 -32.03
N VAL A 397 4.78 23.33 -30.88
CA VAL A 397 6.28 23.34 -30.67
C VAL A 397 7.04 24.67 -31.04
N PRO A 398 8.12 25.19 -30.35
CA PRO A 398 9.32 24.52 -29.82
C PRO A 398 9.93 25.02 -28.47
N SER A 399 11.09 24.44 -28.17
CA SER A 399 11.95 24.41 -26.97
C SER A 399 12.64 25.70 -26.47
N SER A 400 13.17 25.57 -25.24
CA SER A 400 14.44 26.12 -24.70
C SER A 400 14.33 27.26 -23.67
N GLY A 401 15.15 27.17 -22.60
CA GLY A 401 15.40 28.26 -21.67
C GLY A 401 15.60 27.85 -20.21
N LYS A 402 16.86 27.68 -19.79
CA LYS A 402 17.33 27.53 -18.40
C LYS A 402 16.93 28.73 -17.53
N SER A 403 16.59 28.52 -16.25
CA SER A 403 17.33 29.14 -15.12
C SER A 403 16.65 28.92 -13.75
N SER A 404 17.54 28.86 -12.75
CA SER A 404 17.37 28.66 -11.32
C SER A 404 16.42 29.63 -10.60
N LYS A 405 15.55 29.10 -9.73
CA LYS A 405 15.19 29.67 -8.40
C LYS A 405 14.14 28.78 -7.71
N GLY A 406 14.61 27.80 -6.93
CA GLY A 406 13.75 26.85 -6.22
C GLY A 406 14.10 26.76 -4.73
N LYS A 407 13.60 27.69 -3.90
CA LYS A 407 13.51 27.46 -2.44
C LYS A 407 12.09 27.64 -1.88
N GLY A 408 11.24 28.44 -2.53
CA GLY A 408 9.82 28.59 -2.14
C GLY A 408 8.86 27.56 -2.73
N ASP A 409 9.21 26.94 -3.85
CA ASP A 409 8.32 25.98 -4.55
C ASP A 409 8.41 24.56 -3.95
N SER A 410 9.53 24.24 -3.28
CA SER A 410 9.76 22.93 -2.63
C SER A 410 8.88 22.70 -1.41
N GLN A 411 8.60 23.73 -0.60
CA GLN A 411 7.75 23.58 0.58
C GLN A 411 6.28 23.40 0.22
N ILE A 412 5.82 24.09 -0.83
CA ILE A 412 4.45 23.91 -1.35
C ILE A 412 4.32 22.54 -2.01
N ALA A 413 5.33 22.08 -2.75
CA ALA A 413 5.33 20.74 -3.36
C ALA A 413 5.35 19.61 -2.30
N ALA A 414 6.19 19.75 -1.25
CA ALA A 414 6.26 18.79 -0.15
C ALA A 414 4.96 18.74 0.67
N ALA A 415 4.32 19.89 0.94
CA ALA A 415 3.03 19.94 1.60
C ALA A 415 1.92 19.29 0.73
N ILE A 416 1.95 19.49 -0.59
CA ILE A 416 1.03 18.82 -1.51
C ILE A 416 1.26 17.31 -1.48
N GLN A 417 2.50 16.84 -1.56
CA GLN A 417 2.81 15.40 -1.49
C GLN A 417 2.39 14.77 -0.17
N HIS A 418 2.63 15.45 0.96
CA HIS A 418 2.21 15.00 2.28
C HIS A 418 0.67 14.85 2.36
N MET A 419 -0.09 15.84 1.89
CA MET A 419 -1.55 15.75 1.83
C MET A 419 -2.05 14.69 0.84
N THR A 420 -1.33 14.47 -0.28
CA THR A 420 -1.70 13.42 -1.26
C THR A 420 -1.46 12.02 -0.68
N THR A 421 -0.43 11.85 0.16
CA THR A 421 -0.12 10.58 0.83
C THR A 421 -1.12 10.30 1.95
N LYS A 422 -1.42 11.32 2.78
CA LYS A 422 -2.47 11.24 3.80
C LYS A 422 -3.85 10.96 3.18
N ARG A 423 -4.13 11.53 2.00
CA ARG A 423 -5.31 11.20 1.17
C ARG A 423 -5.33 9.73 0.78
N GLN A 424 -4.26 9.18 0.20
CA GLN A 424 -4.25 7.77 -0.21
C GLN A 424 -4.53 6.83 0.96
N GLN A 425 -4.03 7.17 2.14
CA GLN A 425 -4.27 6.39 3.36
C GLN A 425 -5.72 6.53 3.85
N SER A 426 -6.26 7.74 3.96
CA SER A 426 -7.66 7.99 4.35
C SER A 426 -8.66 7.40 3.35
N THR A 427 -8.39 7.48 2.05
CA THR A 427 -9.27 6.91 1.01
C THR A 427 -9.24 5.38 1.05
N LYS A 428 -8.07 4.78 1.37
CA LYS A 428 -7.92 3.33 1.56
C LYS A 428 -8.66 2.86 2.82
N GLU A 429 -8.50 3.56 3.95
CA GLU A 429 -9.23 3.27 5.19
C GLU A 429 -10.75 3.40 4.99
N LEU A 430 -11.20 4.38 4.21
CA LEU A 430 -12.62 4.55 3.85
C LEU A 430 -13.11 3.44 2.90
N LEU A 431 -12.33 3.05 1.90
CA LEU A 431 -12.65 1.94 0.99
C LEU A 431 -12.68 0.61 1.72
N ASP A 432 -11.76 0.39 2.67
CA ASP A 432 -11.73 -0.80 3.51
C ASP A 432 -12.92 -0.80 4.49
N ALA A 433 -13.35 0.36 5.00
CA ALA A 433 -14.57 0.47 5.80
C ALA A 433 -15.85 0.25 4.99
N ILE A 434 -15.92 0.75 3.74
CA ILE A 434 -17.09 0.59 2.86
C ILE A 434 -17.17 -0.85 2.31
N MET A 435 -16.05 -1.45 1.93
CA MET A 435 -16.00 -2.81 1.37
C MET A 435 -15.94 -3.91 2.42
N GLY A 436 -15.47 -3.62 3.64
CA GLY A 436 -15.45 -4.55 4.78
C GLY A 436 -16.84 -4.92 5.32
N HIS A 437 -17.90 -4.26 4.85
CA HIS A 437 -19.28 -4.59 5.22
C HIS A 437 -19.89 -5.76 4.46
N GLY A 438 -19.18 -6.39 3.51
CA GLY A 438 -19.71 -7.49 2.72
C GLY A 438 -19.46 -8.91 3.26
N GLU A 439 -18.47 -9.11 4.15
CA GLU A 439 -17.95 -10.46 4.43
C GLU A 439 -17.99 -10.89 5.90
N GLU A 440 -18.34 -10.00 6.83
CA GLU A 440 -18.37 -10.29 8.28
C GLU A 440 -19.76 -10.65 8.81
N GLU A 441 -20.70 -11.07 7.96
CA GLU A 441 -22.09 -11.38 8.36
C GLU A 441 -22.36 -12.86 8.69
N ARG A 442 -21.34 -13.73 8.73
CA ARG A 442 -21.57 -15.17 8.96
C ARG A 442 -20.81 -15.83 10.11
N GLU A 443 -20.10 -15.07 10.92
CA GLU A 443 -19.55 -15.60 12.17
C GLU A 443 -19.85 -14.67 13.35
N ALA A 444 -21.15 -14.41 13.57
CA ALA A 444 -21.66 -13.97 14.85
C ALA A 444 -23.03 -14.58 15.09
N THR A 445 -23.05 -15.56 15.98
CA THR A 445 -24.11 -15.74 16.98
C THR A 445 -24.90 -14.46 17.21
N ALA A 446 -26.22 -14.48 16.93
CA ALA A 446 -27.22 -13.53 17.39
C ALA A 446 -26.68 -12.13 17.75
N GLU A 447 -26.09 -11.42 16.79
CA GLU A 447 -25.70 -10.04 17.04
C GLU A 447 -26.98 -9.25 17.30
N THR A 448 -27.16 -8.84 18.55
CA THR A 448 -28.40 -8.20 18.98
C THR A 448 -28.59 -6.93 18.17
N ARG A 449 -29.83 -6.60 17.83
CA ARG A 449 -30.18 -5.35 17.12
C ARG A 449 -29.57 -4.11 17.79
N SER A 450 -29.44 -4.14 19.13
CA SER A 450 -28.76 -3.12 19.92
C SER A 450 -27.29 -2.95 19.51
N ASN A 451 -26.56 -4.04 19.27
CA ASN A 451 -25.17 -4.00 18.78
C ASN A 451 -25.10 -3.41 17.35
N LYS A 452 -26.05 -3.75 16.46
CA LYS A 452 -26.10 -3.18 15.10
C LYS A 452 -26.37 -1.67 15.12
N GLN A 453 -27.30 -1.22 15.95
CA GLN A 453 -27.55 0.21 16.16
C GLN A 453 -26.32 0.92 16.73
N HIS A 454 -25.65 0.32 17.72
CA HIS A 454 -24.44 0.88 18.31
C HIS A 454 -23.30 1.02 17.30
N LYS A 455 -23.07 -0.02 16.47
CA LYS A 455 -22.07 -0.01 15.39
C LYS A 455 -22.33 1.11 14.39
N LEU A 456 -23.57 1.28 13.93
CA LEU A 456 -23.95 2.39 13.04
C LEU A 456 -23.72 3.76 13.68
N ILE A 457 -24.04 3.93 14.97
CA ILE A 457 -23.82 5.20 15.68
C ILE A 457 -22.32 5.53 15.76
N ILE A 458 -21.47 4.55 16.03
CA ILE A 458 -20.01 4.72 16.03
C ILE A 458 -19.53 5.17 14.64
N GLN A 459 -19.96 4.48 13.58
CA GLN A 459 -19.58 4.80 12.20
C GLN A 459 -20.05 6.19 11.77
N MET A 460 -21.24 6.60 12.17
CA MET A 460 -21.74 7.95 11.94
C MET A 460 -20.88 9.00 12.65
N LYS A 461 -20.42 8.73 13.87
CA LYS A 461 -19.52 9.63 14.62
C LYS A 461 -18.16 9.77 13.93
N GLU A 462 -17.57 8.66 13.50
CA GLU A 462 -16.29 8.64 12.77
C GLU A 462 -16.39 9.37 11.42
N THR A 463 -17.49 9.13 10.69
CA THR A 463 -17.75 9.80 9.40
C THR A 463 -17.91 11.31 9.60
N ARG A 464 -18.57 11.76 10.68
CA ARG A 464 -18.70 13.19 11.01
C ARG A 464 -17.36 13.83 11.34
N GLU A 465 -16.48 13.16 12.08
CA GLU A 465 -15.14 13.68 12.37
C GLU A 465 -14.29 13.74 11.10
N SER A 466 -14.41 12.74 10.21
CA SER A 466 -13.76 12.75 8.90
C SER A 466 -14.21 13.94 8.04
N ILE A 467 -15.52 14.21 7.98
CA ILE A 467 -16.06 15.40 7.28
C ILE A 467 -15.47 16.70 7.84
N LYS A 468 -15.33 16.79 9.16
CA LYS A 468 -14.79 17.98 9.83
C LYS A 468 -13.31 18.20 9.50
N GLU A 469 -12.51 17.13 9.49
CA GLU A 469 -11.10 17.20 9.10
C GLU A 469 -10.94 17.64 7.63
N VAL A 470 -11.70 17.02 6.71
CA VAL A 470 -11.69 17.35 5.28
C VAL A 470 -12.15 18.80 5.03
N ARG A 471 -13.11 19.31 5.82
CA ARG A 471 -13.51 20.73 5.80
C ARG A 471 -12.39 21.67 6.27
N CYS A 472 -11.64 21.30 7.30
CA CYS A 472 -10.47 22.07 7.74
C CYS A 472 -9.41 22.16 6.63
N ASP A 473 -9.11 21.05 5.95
CA ASP A 473 -8.17 21.01 4.83
C ASP A 473 -8.64 21.86 3.64
N LEU A 474 -9.94 21.83 3.32
CA LEU A 474 -10.54 22.68 2.29
C LEU A 474 -10.37 24.18 2.62
N GLU A 475 -10.60 24.59 3.86
CA GLU A 475 -10.40 25.97 4.29
C GLU A 475 -8.92 26.39 4.25
N GLU A 476 -7.99 25.49 4.58
CA GLU A 476 -6.57 25.75 4.38
C GLU A 476 -6.21 25.96 2.89
N LEU A 477 -6.77 25.14 1.99
CA LEU A 477 -6.56 25.29 0.56
C LEU A 477 -7.13 26.61 0.03
N LYS A 478 -8.31 27.03 0.51
CA LYS A 478 -8.87 28.36 0.21
C LYS A 478 -7.97 29.49 0.69
N LYS A 479 -7.38 29.38 1.89
CA LYS A 479 -6.38 30.36 2.39
C LYS A 479 -5.12 30.35 1.53
N LYS A 480 -4.62 29.18 1.12
CA LYS A 480 -3.46 29.03 0.20
C LYS A 480 -3.75 29.63 -1.17
N ARG A 481 -4.98 29.50 -1.68
CA ARG A 481 -5.46 30.12 -2.92
C ARG A 481 -5.34 31.66 -2.85
N LYS A 482 -5.89 32.27 -1.80
CA LYS A 482 -5.80 33.74 -1.57
C LYS A 482 -4.34 34.21 -1.47
N LYS A 483 -3.49 33.52 -0.70
CA LYS A 483 -2.05 33.84 -0.59
C LYS A 483 -1.31 33.69 -1.92
N CYS A 484 -1.66 32.70 -2.74
CA CYS A 484 -1.07 32.50 -4.05
C CYS A 484 -1.44 33.63 -5.02
N GLU A 485 -2.69 34.09 -4.96
CA GLU A 485 -3.18 35.21 -5.73
C GLU A 485 -2.46 36.53 -5.39
N GLU A 486 -2.24 36.81 -4.10
CA GLU A 486 -1.47 37.97 -3.64
C GLU A 486 0.01 37.89 -4.04
N LYS A 487 0.64 36.71 -3.88
CA LYS A 487 2.08 36.53 -4.10
C LYS A 487 2.49 36.65 -5.57
N TYR A 488 1.59 36.32 -6.50
CA TYR A 488 1.88 36.28 -7.95
C TYR A 488 1.14 37.37 -8.74
N LYS A 489 0.76 38.49 -8.12
CA LYS A 489 0.14 39.64 -8.80
C LYS A 489 0.91 40.09 -10.06
N ASN A 490 2.23 39.97 -10.07
CA ASN A 490 3.09 40.43 -11.18
C ASN A 490 3.55 39.30 -12.14
N ASN A 491 3.08 38.05 -11.97
CA ASN A 491 3.49 36.93 -12.83
C ASN A 491 2.31 36.02 -13.17
N GLU A 492 1.55 36.42 -14.19
CA GLU A 492 0.26 35.82 -14.56
C GLU A 492 0.39 34.34 -14.96
N LYS A 493 1.41 33.96 -15.75
CA LYS A 493 1.63 32.55 -16.14
C LYS A 493 1.89 31.64 -14.93
N LYS A 494 2.70 32.10 -13.97
CA LYS A 494 2.98 31.31 -12.74
C LYS A 494 1.78 31.30 -11.79
N LYS A 495 1.02 32.40 -11.72
CA LYS A 495 -0.26 32.50 -11.00
C LYS A 495 -1.26 31.47 -11.52
N GLN A 496 -1.53 31.46 -12.82
CA GLN A 496 -2.49 30.55 -13.46
C GLN A 496 -2.15 29.07 -13.24
N LYS A 497 -0.88 28.66 -13.44
CA LYS A 497 -0.46 27.27 -13.23
C LYS A 497 -0.67 26.80 -11.79
N LYS A 498 -0.35 27.64 -10.80
CA LYS A 498 -0.55 27.30 -9.37
C LYS A 498 -2.00 27.35 -8.95
N MET A 499 -2.76 28.34 -9.43
CA MET A 499 -4.20 28.46 -9.18
C MET A 499 -4.95 27.26 -9.73
N LYS A 500 -4.65 26.80 -10.96
CA LYS A 500 -5.25 25.58 -11.53
C LYS A 500 -5.04 24.36 -10.64
N LYS A 501 -3.83 24.19 -10.09
CA LYS A 501 -3.52 23.08 -9.17
C LYS A 501 -4.25 23.19 -7.83
N ILE A 502 -4.32 24.37 -7.23
CA ILE A 502 -5.04 24.58 -5.96
C ILE A 502 -6.54 24.41 -6.16
N SER A 503 -7.10 24.93 -7.26
CA SER A 503 -8.52 24.78 -7.60
C SER A 503 -8.90 23.32 -7.82
N ALA A 504 -8.06 22.53 -8.48
CA ALA A 504 -8.28 21.09 -8.62
C ALA A 504 -8.33 20.40 -7.25
N LEU A 505 -7.38 20.71 -6.34
CA LEU A 505 -7.39 20.16 -4.98
C LEU A 505 -8.63 20.59 -4.18
N CYS A 506 -9.09 21.83 -4.32
CA CYS A 506 -10.33 22.27 -3.67
C CYS A 506 -11.55 21.49 -4.20
N LYS A 507 -11.59 21.21 -5.51
CA LYS A 507 -12.67 20.43 -6.13
C LYS A 507 -12.68 19.00 -5.58
N ASP A 508 -11.53 18.34 -5.56
CA ASP A 508 -11.38 16.98 -5.01
C ASP A 508 -11.84 16.91 -3.54
N GLN A 509 -11.44 17.87 -2.70
CA GLN A 509 -11.83 17.92 -1.30
C GLN A 509 -13.35 18.14 -1.14
N GLN A 510 -13.95 18.96 -2.00
CA GLN A 510 -15.39 19.16 -2.00
C GLN A 510 -16.14 17.90 -2.44
N GLU A 511 -15.64 17.18 -3.45
CA GLU A 511 -16.20 15.89 -3.89
C GLU A 511 -16.14 14.85 -2.75
N MET A 512 -15.02 14.78 -2.01
CA MET A 512 -14.88 13.89 -0.85
C MET A 512 -15.88 14.23 0.28
N ILE A 513 -16.08 15.52 0.58
CA ILE A 513 -17.12 15.96 1.54
C ILE A 513 -18.50 15.48 1.09
N ASN A 514 -18.81 15.59 -0.20
CA ASN A 514 -20.10 15.16 -0.75
C ASN A 514 -20.28 13.64 -0.60
N THR A 515 -19.26 12.83 -0.92
CA THR A 515 -19.30 11.36 -0.75
C THR A 515 -19.49 10.95 0.70
N LEU A 516 -18.74 11.56 1.64
CA LEU A 516 -18.89 11.27 3.07
C LEU A 516 -20.28 11.69 3.59
N THR A 517 -20.82 12.79 3.07
CA THR A 517 -22.17 13.26 3.41
C THR A 517 -23.24 12.27 2.91
N MET A 518 -23.10 11.74 1.69
CA MET A 518 -23.98 10.70 1.16
C MET A 518 -23.91 9.41 1.98
N THR A 519 -22.71 9.02 2.41
CA THR A 519 -22.50 7.85 3.28
C THR A 519 -23.20 8.05 4.63
N LEU A 520 -23.07 9.23 5.22
CA LEU A 520 -23.76 9.58 6.47
C LEU A 520 -25.29 9.56 6.30
N MET A 521 -25.82 10.02 5.15
CA MET A 521 -27.25 9.91 4.84
C MET A 521 -27.70 8.46 4.74
N GLN A 522 -26.89 7.59 4.15
CA GLN A 522 -27.18 6.16 4.07
C GLN A 522 -27.21 5.51 5.46
N TYR A 523 -26.24 5.80 6.33
CA TYR A 523 -26.26 5.31 7.72
C TYR A 523 -27.49 5.78 8.49
N ASN A 524 -27.93 7.03 8.30
CA ASN A 524 -29.17 7.52 8.90
C ASN A 524 -30.40 6.74 8.39
N LYS A 525 -30.46 6.45 7.09
CA LYS A 525 -31.55 5.66 6.48
C LYS A 525 -31.60 4.24 7.04
N ASP A 526 -30.44 3.62 7.21
CA ASP A 526 -30.36 2.25 7.74
C ASP A 526 -30.66 2.20 9.24
N LEU A 527 -30.25 3.22 10.00
CA LEU A 527 -30.64 3.38 11.41
C LEU A 527 -32.17 3.61 11.55
N ALA A 528 -32.79 4.38 10.64
CA ALA A 528 -34.24 4.59 10.63
C ALA A 528 -35.02 3.28 10.37
N LYS A 529 -34.61 2.49 9.37
CA LYS A 529 -35.19 1.15 9.11
C LYS A 529 -35.05 0.23 10.32
N LEU A 530 -33.89 0.28 10.99
CA LEU A 530 -33.65 -0.46 12.22
C LEU A 530 -34.50 0.03 13.39
N ASN A 531 -35.13 1.19 13.33
CA ASN A 531 -36.05 1.69 14.37
C ASN A 531 -37.52 1.42 14.02
N GLU A 532 -37.90 1.51 12.74
CA GLU A 532 -39.28 1.23 12.26
C GLU A 532 -39.73 -0.21 12.53
N THR A 533 -38.77 -1.16 12.50
CA THR A 533 -39.01 -2.57 12.84
C THR A 533 -39.38 -2.80 14.33
N ASP A 534 -39.27 -1.78 15.20
CA ASP A 534 -39.70 -1.86 16.61
C ASP A 534 -41.18 -1.54 16.78
N GLY A 535 -41.68 -0.55 16.03
CA GLY A 535 -43.08 -0.12 16.12
C GLY A 535 -44.05 -1.20 15.63
N THR A 536 -43.66 -1.95 14.60
CA THR A 536 -44.47 -3.03 14.01
C THR A 536 -44.54 -4.28 14.90
N LYS A 537 -43.48 -4.62 15.65
CA LYS A 537 -43.53 -5.74 16.62
C LYS A 537 -44.36 -5.42 17.86
N LYS A 538 -44.26 -4.20 18.40
CA LYS A 538 -45.10 -3.78 19.53
C LYS A 538 -46.58 -3.67 19.18
N ALA A 539 -46.93 -3.31 17.94
CA ALA A 539 -48.32 -3.29 17.48
C ALA A 539 -48.93 -4.71 17.32
N LEU A 540 -48.10 -5.72 17.02
CA LEU A 540 -48.53 -7.12 16.92
C LEU A 540 -48.66 -7.81 18.28
N GLU A 541 -47.87 -7.44 19.29
CA GLU A 541 -47.98 -7.97 20.65
C GLU A 541 -49.16 -7.41 21.45
N TYR A 542 -49.69 -6.22 21.12
CA TYR A 542 -50.90 -5.67 21.74
C TYR A 542 -52.21 -6.00 21.00
N GLY A 543 -52.15 -6.67 19.83
CA GLY A 543 -53.32 -7.03 19.02
C GLY A 543 -53.91 -8.42 19.30
N SER A 544 -53.32 -9.23 20.18
CA SER A 544 -53.72 -10.63 20.43
C SER A 544 -54.18 -10.90 21.87
N SER A 545 -54.94 -9.97 22.45
CA SER A 545 -55.70 -10.22 23.68
C SER A 545 -57.17 -9.82 23.48
N SER A 546 -57.86 -10.48 22.55
CA SER A 546 -59.32 -10.58 22.57
C SER A 546 -59.70 -11.81 23.39
N GLY A 547 -59.71 -11.65 24.71
CA GLY A 547 -60.48 -12.51 25.60
C GLY A 547 -61.95 -12.13 25.45
N SER A 548 -62.72 -13.03 24.85
CA SER A 548 -64.17 -13.07 24.93
C SER A 548 -64.58 -13.34 26.38
N ASP A 549 -65.51 -12.57 26.92
CA ASP A 549 -66.60 -13.09 27.76
C ASP A 549 -67.76 -12.08 27.83
N SER A 550 -68.88 -12.52 27.24
CA SER A 550 -70.28 -12.44 27.67
C SER A 550 -70.81 -11.30 28.55
N ASP A 551 -71.91 -10.74 28.05
CA ASP A 551 -73.22 -10.60 28.70
C ASP A 551 -73.56 -9.37 29.56
N ASP A 552 -74.48 -8.61 28.97
CA ASP A 552 -75.83 -8.26 29.49
C ASP A 552 -76.10 -6.85 30.03
N SER A 553 -77.31 -6.40 29.68
CA SER A 553 -78.18 -5.53 30.47
C SER A 553 -77.94 -4.01 30.49
N SER A 554 -78.71 -3.36 29.61
CA SER A 554 -79.74 -2.37 29.96
C SER A 554 -79.39 -0.98 30.53
N SER A 555 -80.08 -0.01 29.93
CA SER A 555 -80.79 1.09 30.58
C SER A 555 -80.14 2.47 30.68
N SER A 556 -80.84 3.41 30.03
CA SER A 556 -81.18 4.77 30.47
C SER A 556 -80.08 5.80 30.76
N GLY A 557 -80.23 6.96 30.10
CA GLY A 557 -80.43 8.20 30.84
C GLY A 557 -79.39 9.29 30.65
N SER A 558 -79.87 10.40 30.06
CA SER A 558 -79.68 11.79 30.50
C SER A 558 -78.28 12.43 30.51
N ASP A 559 -78.19 13.48 29.68
CA ASP A 559 -77.84 14.87 30.02
C ASP A 559 -76.43 15.29 30.45
N SER A 560 -76.20 16.54 30.06
CA SER A 560 -75.35 17.59 30.64
C SER A 560 -73.88 17.68 30.23
N ASP A 561 -73.64 18.72 29.43
CA ASP A 561 -72.83 19.89 29.73
C ASP A 561 -71.31 19.78 29.97
N ASP A 562 -70.65 20.63 29.19
CA ASP A 562 -69.71 21.67 29.60
C ASP A 562 -68.20 21.49 29.44
N SER A 563 -67.67 22.55 28.85
CA SER A 563 -66.43 23.26 29.16
C SER A 563 -65.05 22.63 28.88
N SER A 564 -64.40 23.28 27.90
CA SER A 564 -63.20 24.10 28.11
C SER A 564 -62.01 23.50 28.87
N SER A 565 -60.89 23.31 28.18
CA SER A 565 -59.56 23.89 28.50
C SER A 565 -58.58 23.64 27.35
#